data_AF-A0A261RBX4-F1
#
_entry.id   AF-A0A261RBX4-F1
#
_cell.length_a   1.000
_cell.length_b   1.000
_cell.length_c   1.000
_cell.angle_alpha   90.00
_cell.angle_beta   90.00
_cell.angle_gamma   90.00
#
_symmetry.space_group_name_H-M   'P 1'
#
loop_
_entity.id
_entity.type
_entity.pdbx_description
1 polymer ?
#
loop_
_entity_poly.entity_id
_entity_poly.type
_entity_poly.pdbx_seq_one_letter_code
_entity_poly.pdbx_strand_id
1 'polypeptide(L)'
;MSFRQRPWTSPICRGIAPLQSFRRSMAQHCRLRGPELMRYRICSDSSRTWRRLSAQSRICRAMTDTASACQQWPPHANTVAIMQPYAFPYLGYFNLVQACGVFVFYDDVNFITRGWINRNRVLVNGQAHQFSIPLSGASQNKRILDVGLHDFGAFRNKFLKQLNHAYCRAPFYEYGLAYAEEVLSSDYERIADLAIASVTLLFRKLGIDRRFLRSSEAFPASVGTGRSGRLIDITKALGASRYVNPASGASLYDKPNFEDNGVALSFLQPLLPEYRQVGPAEFVPGLSIIDVLMHNDHDSVRQMLSSYRLQ
;
A
#
# COMPACT_ATOMS: atom_id res chain seq x y z
N MET A 1 54.43 -28.86 32.26
CA MET A 1 55.82 -28.30 32.25
C MET A 1 55.74 -26.94 31.55
N SER A 2 56.04 -25.80 32.20
CA SER A 2 57.35 -25.34 32.71
C SER A 2 58.23 -24.79 31.58
N PHE A 3 58.14 -23.48 31.27
CA PHE A 3 59.18 -22.45 31.52
C PHE A 3 60.28 -22.37 30.41
N ARG A 4 60.93 -21.26 30.00
CA ARG A 4 61.00 -19.77 30.21
C ARG A 4 61.73 -19.18 28.94
N GLN A 5 61.85 -17.90 28.55
CA GLN A 5 61.42 -16.52 28.93
C GLN A 5 61.53 -15.65 27.61
N ARG A 6 60.87 -14.49 27.38
CA ARG A 6 61.01 -13.08 27.87
C ARG A 6 62.42 -12.44 27.69
N PRO A 7 62.59 -11.07 27.69
CA PRO A 7 61.60 -9.95 27.73
C PRO A 7 61.90 -8.69 26.84
N TRP A 8 61.03 -7.66 26.98
CA TRP A 8 61.20 -6.20 26.72
C TRP A 8 60.96 -5.65 25.29
N THR A 9 60.39 -4.44 25.06
CA THR A 9 59.98 -3.34 25.98
C THR A 9 58.66 -2.63 25.54
N SER A 10 58.00 -1.91 26.47
CA SER A 10 56.89 -0.93 26.27
C SER A 10 57.32 0.42 26.93
N PRO A 11 56.53 1.52 27.10
CA PRO A 11 55.07 1.80 26.96
C PRO A 11 54.78 2.93 25.91
N ILE A 12 53.60 3.56 25.71
CA ILE A 12 52.51 4.14 26.54
C ILE A 12 51.19 4.16 25.69
N CYS A 13 49.92 3.99 26.12
CA CYS A 13 49.19 3.75 27.40
C CYS A 13 48.25 4.90 27.90
N ARG A 14 47.02 4.53 28.30
CA ARG A 14 45.92 5.26 29.00
C ARG A 14 44.87 6.03 28.18
N GLY A 15 43.60 5.87 28.58
CA GLY A 15 42.45 6.72 28.22
C GLY A 15 41.12 5.96 28.05
N ILE A 16 40.20 6.03 29.02
CA ILE A 16 38.82 5.51 28.92
C ILE A 16 37.84 6.55 29.50
N ALA A 17 36.77 6.85 28.75
CA ALA A 17 35.56 7.61 29.14
C ALA A 17 35.77 9.12 29.50
N PRO A 18 34.72 9.97 29.52
CA PRO A 18 33.28 9.66 29.36
C PRO A 18 32.52 10.45 28.27
N LEU A 19 31.22 10.09 28.17
CA LEU A 19 30.03 10.69 27.56
C LEU A 19 30.05 12.15 26.99
N GLN A 20 29.13 12.35 26.03
CA GLN A 20 28.65 13.61 25.42
C GLN A 20 29.44 14.21 24.23
N SER A 21 29.26 13.69 23.00
CA SER A 21 29.42 14.50 21.77
C SER A 21 28.94 13.81 20.46
N PHE A 22 27.64 13.52 20.29
CA PHE A 22 27.11 13.05 18.99
C PHE A 22 25.76 13.67 18.57
N ARG A 23 25.71 15.01 18.54
CA ARG A 23 24.66 15.80 17.87
C ARG A 23 25.29 16.97 17.09
N ARG A 24 25.92 16.69 15.94
CA ARG A 24 26.34 17.68 14.91
C ARG A 24 26.90 16.99 13.64
N SER A 25 26.04 16.38 12.83
CA SER A 25 26.39 15.97 11.45
C SER A 25 25.16 15.85 10.54
N MET A 26 24.43 16.96 10.36
CA MET A 26 23.31 17.08 9.39
C MET A 26 23.06 18.55 9.00
N ALA A 27 24.13 19.32 8.75
CA ALA A 27 24.03 20.77 8.56
C ALA A 27 25.03 21.36 7.54
N GLN A 28 25.33 20.66 6.45
CA GLN A 28 26.38 21.11 5.52
C GLN A 28 26.20 20.81 4.02
N HIS A 29 24.98 20.52 3.52
CA HIS A 29 24.75 20.31 2.06
C HIS A 29 23.52 21.00 1.45
N CYS A 30 22.65 21.67 2.23
CA CYS A 30 21.53 22.45 1.70
C CYS A 30 21.92 23.92 1.39
N ARG A 31 22.92 24.12 0.51
CA ARG A 31 23.24 25.43 -0.08
C ARG A 31 23.84 25.28 -1.50
N LEU A 32 22.99 25.06 -2.50
CA LEU A 32 23.28 25.35 -3.91
C LEU A 32 21.97 25.41 -4.69
N ARG A 33 21.81 26.44 -5.54
CA ARG A 33 20.64 26.72 -6.42
C ARG A 33 19.34 27.06 -5.65
N GLY A 34 18.88 28.30 -5.80
CA GLY A 34 17.55 28.75 -5.34
C GLY A 34 16.51 28.73 -6.47
N PRO A 35 15.22 28.99 -6.17
CA PRO A 35 14.15 28.91 -7.16
C PRO A 35 14.08 30.16 -8.04
N GLU A 36 13.83 29.97 -9.34
CA GLU A 36 13.13 30.99 -10.12
C GLU A 36 11.67 31.05 -9.67
N LEU A 37 11.15 32.26 -9.43
CA LEU A 37 9.71 32.48 -9.21
C LEU A 37 9.22 33.64 -10.07
N MET A 38 8.08 33.42 -10.71
CA MET A 38 7.51 34.34 -11.69
C MET A 38 7.06 35.66 -11.05
N ARG A 39 7.15 36.74 -11.84
CA ARG A 39 6.70 38.08 -11.45
C ARG A 39 5.17 38.13 -11.34
N TYR A 40 4.65 38.40 -10.15
CA TYR A 40 3.31 38.99 -10.00
C TYR A 40 3.43 40.52 -9.89
N ARG A 41 2.60 41.24 -10.66
CA ARG A 41 2.45 42.69 -10.55
C ARG A 41 1.49 43.02 -9.40
N ILE A 42 1.90 43.92 -8.52
CA ILE A 42 1.01 44.72 -7.66
C ILE A 42 1.37 46.20 -7.88
N CYS A 43 0.39 47.09 -7.71
CA CYS A 43 0.48 48.48 -8.14
C CYS A 43 1.24 49.40 -7.17
N SER A 44 1.31 50.68 -7.54
CA SER A 44 1.76 51.83 -6.76
C SER A 44 0.96 52.01 -5.43
N ASP A 45 1.37 52.81 -4.44
CA ASP A 45 2.23 54.00 -4.53
C ASP A 45 3.03 54.34 -3.24
N SER A 46 4.02 55.22 -3.43
CA SER A 46 4.67 56.22 -2.56
C SER A 46 4.87 56.08 -1.04
N SER A 47 5.96 56.76 -0.63
CA SER A 47 6.25 57.38 0.68
C SER A 47 7.20 56.64 1.65
N ARG A 48 7.91 57.46 2.45
CA ARG A 48 9.14 57.12 3.20
C ARG A 48 8.82 56.79 4.66
N THR A 49 9.47 55.77 5.23
CA THR A 49 10.55 55.95 6.24
C THR A 49 11.00 54.62 6.85
N TRP A 50 12.32 54.40 6.94
CA TRP A 50 12.90 53.26 7.65
C TRP A 50 13.02 53.57 9.15
N ARG A 51 12.12 53.05 9.99
CA ARG A 51 12.33 52.95 11.44
C ARG A 51 12.76 51.54 11.82
N ARG A 52 13.84 51.42 12.59
CA ARG A 52 14.36 50.12 13.08
C ARG A 52 13.32 49.45 13.99
N LEU A 53 12.93 48.23 13.66
CA LEU A 53 12.30 47.28 14.57
C LEU A 53 13.18 46.03 14.67
N SER A 54 13.27 45.43 15.85
CA SER A 54 14.24 44.37 16.18
C SER A 54 13.94 43.06 15.43
N ALA A 55 14.93 42.57 14.68
CA ALA A 55 14.81 41.42 13.78
C ALA A 55 14.75 40.04 14.48
N GLN A 56 14.28 39.97 15.74
CA GLN A 56 14.26 38.74 16.55
C GLN A 56 12.85 38.29 16.96
N SER A 57 11.80 39.09 16.75
CA SER A 57 10.42 38.73 17.15
C SER A 57 9.53 38.17 16.04
N ARG A 58 9.97 38.22 14.76
CA ARG A 58 9.18 37.73 13.60
C ARG A 58 9.68 36.42 12.99
N ILE A 59 10.97 36.09 13.11
CA ILE A 59 11.52 34.81 12.61
C ILE A 59 11.01 33.62 13.46
N CYS A 60 10.85 33.81 14.77
CA CYS A 60 10.36 32.77 15.69
C CYS A 60 8.84 32.47 15.59
N ARG A 61 8.09 33.10 14.67
CA ARG A 61 6.73 32.64 14.26
C ARG A 61 6.71 32.00 12.88
N ALA A 62 7.70 32.24 12.03
CA ALA A 62 7.83 31.58 10.72
C ALA A 62 8.35 30.12 10.81
N MET A 63 8.63 29.61 12.02
CA MET A 63 9.11 28.25 12.28
C MET A 63 8.17 27.42 13.17
N THR A 64 6.99 27.94 13.52
CA THR A 64 5.95 27.19 14.24
C THR A 64 4.89 26.61 13.31
N ASP A 65 4.55 27.30 12.23
CA ASP A 65 3.43 26.90 11.35
C ASP A 65 3.77 25.71 10.43
N THR A 66 5.06 25.41 10.23
CA THR A 66 5.50 24.19 9.52
C THR A 66 5.38 22.91 10.34
N ALA A 67 5.14 23.00 11.66
CA ALA A 67 4.83 21.84 12.49
C ALA A 67 3.38 21.35 12.29
N SER A 68 2.46 22.25 11.90
CA SER A 68 1.05 21.92 11.65
C SER A 68 0.78 21.23 10.31
N ALA A 69 1.81 21.09 9.46
CA ALA A 69 1.79 20.22 8.27
C ALA A 69 2.17 18.75 8.60
N CYS A 70 2.38 18.41 9.88
CA CYS A 70 2.67 17.05 10.29
C CYS A 70 1.42 16.16 10.23
N GLN A 71 1.35 15.32 9.19
CA GLN A 71 0.45 14.17 9.05
C GLN A 71 -1.02 14.44 9.43
N GLN A 72 -1.76 15.09 8.53
CA GLN A 72 -3.18 14.77 8.39
C GLN A 72 -3.28 13.30 7.96
N TRP A 73 -3.42 12.39 8.92
CA TRP A 73 -3.74 11.00 8.64
C TRP A 73 -5.03 10.97 7.79
N PRO A 74 -5.11 10.18 6.71
CA PRO A 74 -6.31 10.13 5.88
C PRO A 74 -7.58 9.86 6.71
N PRO A 75 -8.77 10.23 6.20
CA PRO A 75 -10.02 9.72 6.76
C PRO A 75 -9.94 8.19 6.92
N HIS A 76 -10.62 7.66 7.94
CA HIS A 76 -10.51 6.26 8.38
C HIS A 76 -9.24 5.91 9.18
N ALA A 77 -8.52 6.88 9.75
CA ALA A 77 -7.36 6.66 10.64
C ALA A 77 -7.59 5.59 11.72
N ASN A 78 -8.76 5.63 12.36
CA ASN A 78 -9.21 4.68 13.38
C ASN A 78 -9.94 3.46 12.76
N THR A 79 -9.45 2.91 11.65
CA THR A 79 -10.12 1.81 10.93
C THR A 79 -9.12 0.90 10.23
N VAL A 80 -9.25 -0.40 10.46
CA VAL A 80 -8.38 -1.45 9.91
C VAL A 80 -9.18 -2.32 8.94
N ALA A 81 -8.57 -2.66 7.80
CA ALA A 81 -9.03 -3.76 6.95
C ALA A 81 -8.01 -4.90 7.02
N ILE A 82 -8.50 -6.15 7.04
CA ILE A 82 -7.69 -7.36 7.13
C ILE A 82 -8.22 -8.34 6.10
N MET A 83 -7.43 -8.66 5.07
CA MET A 83 -7.90 -9.39 3.90
C MET A 83 -6.77 -10.18 3.24
N GLN A 84 -7.06 -11.36 2.70
CA GLN A 84 -6.10 -12.19 1.98
C GLN A 84 -5.48 -11.42 0.80
N PRO A 85 -4.17 -11.54 0.52
CA PRO A 85 -3.55 -10.89 -0.63
C PRO A 85 -4.04 -11.55 -1.93
N TYR A 86 -4.63 -10.77 -2.84
CA TYR A 86 -5.12 -11.22 -4.15
C TYR A 86 -4.31 -10.57 -5.26
N ALA A 87 -3.91 -11.32 -6.29
CA ALA A 87 -3.14 -10.80 -7.41
C ALA A 87 -4.04 -10.06 -8.43
N PHE A 88 -3.68 -8.80 -8.75
CA PHE A 88 -4.44 -7.91 -9.64
C PHE A 88 -5.96 -7.93 -9.35
N PRO A 89 -6.40 -7.59 -8.12
CA PRO A 89 -7.78 -7.78 -7.74
C PRO A 89 -8.72 -6.78 -8.45
N TYR A 90 -10.02 -7.04 -8.35
CA TYR A 90 -11.06 -6.12 -8.85
C TYR A 90 -11.15 -4.85 -7.99
N LEU A 91 -11.81 -3.81 -8.53
CA LEU A 91 -11.97 -2.49 -7.90
C LEU A 91 -12.47 -2.57 -6.44
N GLY A 92 -13.37 -3.49 -6.10
CA GLY A 92 -13.91 -3.65 -4.75
C GLY A 92 -12.87 -4.01 -3.67
N TYR A 93 -11.74 -4.61 -4.05
CA TYR A 93 -10.62 -4.82 -3.14
C TYR A 93 -9.89 -3.49 -2.84
N PHE A 94 -9.72 -2.65 -3.86
CA PHE A 94 -9.11 -1.33 -3.72
C PHE A 94 -10.04 -0.35 -3.00
N ASN A 95 -11.36 -0.49 -3.12
CA ASN A 95 -12.33 0.19 -2.27
C ASN A 95 -12.12 -0.17 -0.79
N LEU A 96 -11.85 -1.44 -0.46
CA LEU A 96 -11.56 -1.87 0.92
C LEU A 96 -10.26 -1.24 1.47
N VAL A 97 -9.20 -1.16 0.65
CA VAL A 97 -7.95 -0.46 1.03
C VAL A 97 -8.19 1.05 1.19
N GLN A 98 -9.05 1.65 0.36
CA GLN A 98 -9.40 3.07 0.43
C GLN A 98 -10.21 3.43 1.69
N ALA A 99 -10.98 2.48 2.23
CA ALA A 99 -11.86 2.65 3.40
C ALA A 99 -11.17 2.44 4.76
N CYS A 100 -9.84 2.30 4.80
CA CYS A 100 -9.09 2.03 6.02
C CYS A 100 -7.83 2.90 6.14
N GLY A 101 -7.42 3.19 7.38
CA GLY A 101 -6.15 3.85 7.70
C GLY A 101 -4.97 2.87 7.73
N VAL A 102 -5.23 1.58 7.97
CA VAL A 102 -4.24 0.50 7.91
C VAL A 102 -4.83 -0.73 7.23
N PHE A 103 -4.11 -1.27 6.25
CA PHE A 103 -4.48 -2.51 5.55
C PHE A 103 -3.51 -3.63 5.92
N VAL A 104 -4.03 -4.74 6.44
CA VAL A 104 -3.26 -5.93 6.80
C VAL A 104 -3.52 -7.04 5.78
N PHE A 105 -2.49 -7.42 5.05
CA PHE A 105 -2.52 -8.60 4.20
C PHE A 105 -2.54 -9.85 5.07
N TYR A 106 -3.62 -10.62 4.97
CA TYR A 106 -3.85 -11.84 5.74
C TYR A 106 -3.17 -13.02 5.01
N ASP A 107 -1.85 -13.10 5.14
CA ASP A 107 -0.98 -13.97 4.32
C ASP A 107 -0.65 -15.32 4.96
N ASP A 108 -0.80 -15.43 6.29
CA ASP A 108 -0.53 -16.63 7.08
C ASP A 108 -1.77 -17.52 7.35
N VAL A 109 -2.91 -17.24 6.70
CA VAL A 109 -4.06 -18.16 6.65
C VAL A 109 -3.96 -19.13 5.47
N ASN A 110 -4.70 -20.23 5.53
CA ASN A 110 -4.68 -21.28 4.52
C ASN A 110 -5.12 -20.77 3.12
N PHE A 111 -4.46 -21.29 2.10
CA PHE A 111 -4.74 -20.98 0.69
C PHE A 111 -6.05 -21.61 0.22
N ILE A 112 -7.01 -20.76 -0.18
CA ILE A 112 -8.31 -21.21 -0.66
C ILE A 112 -8.21 -21.65 -2.12
N THR A 113 -8.12 -22.96 -2.35
CA THR A 113 -8.23 -23.56 -3.70
C THR A 113 -9.54 -23.13 -4.37
N ARG A 114 -9.47 -22.72 -5.65
CA ARG A 114 -10.54 -22.07 -6.43
C ARG A 114 -10.87 -20.63 -6.02
N GLY A 115 -10.25 -20.07 -4.98
CA GLY A 115 -10.37 -18.66 -4.59
C GLY A 115 -9.59 -17.68 -5.49
N TRP A 116 -9.78 -16.38 -5.26
CA TRP A 116 -9.29 -15.26 -6.09
C TRP A 116 -7.81 -14.88 -5.87
N ILE A 117 -7.09 -15.59 -5.00
CA ILE A 117 -5.70 -15.28 -4.63
C ILE A 117 -4.76 -15.20 -5.85
N ASN A 118 -4.89 -16.16 -6.78
CA ASN A 118 -4.01 -16.30 -7.95
C ASN A 118 -4.72 -16.13 -9.31
N ARG A 119 -5.98 -15.68 -9.33
CA ARG A 119 -6.79 -15.58 -10.55
C ARG A 119 -7.61 -14.31 -10.54
N ASN A 120 -7.80 -13.71 -11.71
CA ASN A 120 -8.87 -12.74 -11.92
C ASN A 120 -9.27 -12.73 -13.41
N ARG A 121 -10.09 -11.78 -13.83
CA ARG A 121 -10.59 -11.63 -15.20
C ARG A 121 -10.09 -10.34 -15.86
N VAL A 122 -9.89 -10.41 -17.16
CA VAL A 122 -9.60 -9.29 -18.08
C VAL A 122 -10.60 -9.33 -19.22
N LEU A 123 -10.84 -8.22 -19.89
CA LEU A 123 -11.65 -8.19 -21.10
C LEU A 123 -10.84 -8.77 -22.27
N VAL A 124 -11.45 -9.67 -23.05
CA VAL A 124 -10.92 -10.13 -24.34
C VAL A 124 -12.11 -10.21 -25.30
N ASN A 125 -12.03 -9.52 -26.44
CA ASN A 125 -13.09 -9.48 -27.46
C ASN A 125 -14.49 -9.13 -26.89
N GLY A 126 -14.55 -8.21 -25.92
CA GLY A 126 -15.80 -7.81 -25.26
C GLY A 126 -16.37 -8.84 -24.28
N GLN A 127 -15.57 -9.81 -23.81
CA GLN A 127 -15.98 -10.87 -22.89
C GLN A 127 -14.99 -11.08 -21.73
N ALA A 128 -15.47 -11.60 -20.60
CA ALA A 128 -14.69 -11.76 -19.38
C ALA A 128 -13.79 -13.01 -19.42
N HIS A 129 -12.52 -12.86 -19.81
CA HIS A 129 -11.54 -13.94 -19.86
C HIS A 129 -10.78 -14.09 -18.53
N GLN A 130 -10.84 -15.28 -17.90
CA GLN A 130 -10.07 -15.56 -16.68
C GLN A 130 -8.60 -15.87 -16.98
N PHE A 131 -7.68 -15.16 -16.33
CA PHE A 131 -6.28 -15.58 -16.22
C PHE A 131 -6.04 -16.28 -14.87
N SER A 132 -5.00 -17.10 -14.78
CA SER A 132 -4.57 -17.72 -13.51
C SER A 132 -3.05 -17.84 -13.50
N ILE A 133 -2.43 -17.29 -12.47
CA ILE A 133 -1.00 -17.39 -12.22
C ILE A 133 -0.71 -18.84 -11.79
N PRO A 134 0.19 -19.58 -12.46
CA PRO A 134 0.47 -20.97 -12.10
C PRO A 134 1.19 -21.05 -10.74
N LEU A 135 0.87 -22.08 -9.96
CA LEU A 135 1.34 -22.24 -8.58
C LEU A 135 2.02 -23.60 -8.39
N SER A 136 3.07 -23.64 -7.58
CA SER A 136 3.76 -24.87 -7.18
C SER A 136 3.26 -25.35 -5.82
N GLY A 137 2.65 -26.55 -5.81
CA GLY A 137 2.22 -27.25 -4.60
C GLY A 137 1.21 -26.50 -3.72
N ALA A 138 0.24 -25.80 -4.33
CA ALA A 138 -0.83 -25.12 -3.61
C ALA A 138 -1.89 -26.11 -3.07
N SER A 139 -2.32 -25.96 -1.82
CA SER A 139 -3.39 -26.77 -1.22
C SER A 139 -4.07 -26.05 -0.04
N GLN A 140 -5.24 -26.54 0.37
CA GLN A 140 -5.98 -26.05 1.55
C GLN A 140 -5.22 -26.24 2.88
N ASN A 141 -4.08 -26.96 2.87
CA ASN A 141 -3.26 -27.25 4.06
C ASN A 141 -1.97 -26.42 4.12
N LYS A 142 -1.74 -25.51 3.16
CA LYS A 142 -0.64 -24.53 3.18
C LYS A 142 -1.17 -23.12 3.42
N ARG A 143 -0.39 -22.26 4.06
CA ARG A 143 -0.70 -20.83 4.18
C ARG A 143 -0.39 -20.12 2.85
N ILE A 144 -1.00 -18.97 2.59
CA ILE A 144 -0.83 -18.24 1.32
C ILE A 144 0.65 -17.86 1.09
N LEU A 145 1.38 -17.46 2.13
CA LEU A 145 2.82 -17.18 2.07
C LEU A 145 3.69 -18.43 1.76
N ASP A 146 3.22 -19.64 2.07
CA ASP A 146 3.96 -20.88 1.78
C ASP A 146 3.78 -21.37 0.32
N VAL A 147 2.84 -20.78 -0.43
CA VAL A 147 2.50 -21.22 -1.79
C VAL A 147 3.41 -20.56 -2.83
N GLY A 148 4.19 -21.39 -3.51
CA GLY A 148 5.10 -20.96 -4.57
C GLY A 148 4.42 -20.71 -5.91
N LEU A 149 5.13 -20.01 -6.80
CA LEU A 149 4.76 -19.88 -8.22
C LEU A 149 5.32 -21.05 -9.05
N HIS A 150 4.82 -21.22 -10.28
CA HIS A 150 5.31 -22.19 -11.26
C HIS A 150 5.45 -21.51 -12.62
N ASP A 151 6.54 -21.78 -13.35
CA ASP A 151 6.87 -21.20 -14.66
C ASP A 151 6.61 -19.68 -14.79
N PHE A 152 6.88 -18.90 -13.74
CA PHE A 152 6.36 -17.53 -13.64
C PHE A 152 6.83 -16.63 -14.79
N GLY A 153 8.08 -16.76 -15.24
CA GLY A 153 8.58 -16.04 -16.44
C GLY A 153 7.85 -16.40 -17.73
N ALA A 154 7.42 -17.66 -17.91
CA ALA A 154 6.62 -18.07 -19.06
C ALA A 154 5.18 -17.56 -18.97
N PHE A 155 4.59 -17.57 -17.76
CA PHE A 155 3.30 -16.92 -17.50
C PHE A 155 3.36 -15.42 -17.81
N ARG A 156 4.35 -14.70 -17.28
CA ARG A 156 4.60 -13.27 -17.52
C ARG A 156 4.63 -12.97 -19.02
N ASN A 157 5.46 -13.67 -19.77
CA ASN A 157 5.63 -13.46 -21.21
C ASN A 157 4.35 -13.78 -22.02
N LYS A 158 3.53 -14.74 -21.58
CA LYS A 158 2.24 -15.07 -22.20
C LYS A 158 1.15 -14.05 -21.85
N PHE A 159 1.08 -13.63 -20.59
CA PHE A 159 0.04 -12.74 -20.08
C PHE A 159 0.22 -11.31 -20.60
N LEU A 160 1.45 -10.78 -20.64
CA LEU A 160 1.72 -9.47 -21.26
C LEU A 160 1.33 -9.43 -22.75
N LYS A 161 1.59 -10.51 -23.50
CA LYS A 161 1.11 -10.65 -24.90
C LYS A 161 -0.41 -10.70 -25.00
N GLN A 162 -1.09 -11.33 -24.04
CA GLN A 162 -2.55 -11.32 -23.96
C GLN A 162 -3.11 -9.92 -23.66
N LEU A 163 -2.49 -9.18 -22.72
CA LEU A 163 -2.88 -7.80 -22.41
C LEU A 163 -2.69 -6.86 -23.61
N ASN A 164 -1.56 -6.95 -24.31
CA ASN A 164 -1.33 -6.21 -25.56
C ASN A 164 -2.44 -6.50 -26.59
N HIS A 165 -2.72 -7.78 -26.89
CA HIS A 165 -3.75 -8.13 -27.87
C HIS A 165 -5.16 -7.68 -27.47
N ALA A 166 -5.49 -7.72 -26.18
CA ALA A 166 -6.78 -7.29 -25.65
C ALA A 166 -6.97 -5.76 -25.64
N TYR A 167 -5.93 -5.02 -25.28
CA TYR A 167 -6.05 -3.61 -24.88
C TYR A 167 -5.27 -2.61 -25.74
N CYS A 168 -4.57 -3.00 -26.81
CA CYS A 168 -3.81 -2.05 -27.67
C CYS A 168 -4.66 -0.96 -28.36
N ARG A 169 -5.98 -0.95 -28.18
CA ARG A 169 -6.93 0.08 -28.62
C ARG A 169 -7.61 0.83 -27.46
N ALA A 170 -7.23 0.55 -26.21
CA ALA A 170 -7.81 1.17 -25.03
C ALA A 170 -7.16 2.54 -24.77
N PRO A 171 -7.93 3.55 -24.33
CA PRO A 171 -7.47 4.94 -24.28
C PRO A 171 -6.30 5.20 -23.32
N PHE A 172 -6.10 4.34 -22.32
CA PHE A 172 -5.00 4.42 -21.35
C PHE A 172 -4.14 3.14 -21.37
N TYR A 173 -4.06 2.49 -22.54
CA TYR A 173 -3.29 1.26 -22.77
C TYR A 173 -1.88 1.28 -22.17
N GLU A 174 -1.10 2.33 -22.45
CA GLU A 174 0.29 2.44 -21.99
C GLU A 174 0.38 2.49 -20.46
N TYR A 175 -0.58 3.17 -19.80
CA TYR A 175 -0.64 3.29 -18.34
C TYR A 175 -1.03 1.96 -17.68
N GLY A 176 -2.08 1.30 -18.19
CA GLY A 176 -2.52 -0.01 -17.71
C GLY A 176 -1.47 -1.11 -17.95
N LEU A 177 -0.78 -1.09 -19.09
CA LEU A 177 0.29 -2.05 -19.40
C LEU A 177 1.52 -1.80 -18.53
N ALA A 178 2.01 -0.55 -18.42
CA ALA A 178 3.19 -0.24 -17.61
C ALA A 178 2.99 -0.57 -16.11
N TYR A 179 1.76 -0.50 -15.60
CA TYR A 179 1.42 -1.06 -14.28
C TYR A 179 1.56 -2.58 -14.25
N ALA A 180 0.96 -3.31 -15.21
CA ALA A 180 1.05 -4.77 -15.25
C ALA A 180 2.50 -5.26 -15.44
N GLU A 181 3.29 -4.59 -16.28
CA GLU A 181 4.71 -4.87 -16.49
C GLU A 181 5.54 -4.61 -15.23
N GLU A 182 5.37 -3.47 -14.55
CA GLU A 182 6.12 -3.18 -13.32
C GLU A 182 5.77 -4.20 -12.21
N VAL A 183 4.50 -4.60 -12.04
CA VAL A 183 4.15 -5.69 -11.10
C VAL A 183 4.87 -6.97 -11.48
N LEU A 184 4.84 -7.39 -12.75
CA LEU A 184 5.40 -8.67 -13.19
C LEU A 184 6.93 -8.66 -13.32
N SER A 185 7.58 -7.49 -13.32
CA SER A 185 9.01 -7.33 -13.58
C SER A 185 9.93 -8.09 -12.61
N SER A 186 9.51 -8.23 -11.35
CA SER A 186 10.26 -8.92 -10.30
C SER A 186 10.03 -10.44 -10.36
N ASP A 187 11.07 -11.22 -10.10
CA ASP A 187 11.00 -12.69 -10.08
C ASP A 187 10.60 -13.20 -8.68
N TYR A 188 9.30 -13.15 -8.38
CA TYR A 188 8.75 -13.63 -7.10
C TYR A 188 8.81 -15.16 -6.96
N GLU A 189 9.15 -15.65 -5.77
CA GLU A 189 8.97 -17.06 -5.43
C GLU A 189 7.53 -17.43 -5.04
N ARG A 190 6.81 -16.54 -4.34
CA ARG A 190 5.51 -16.83 -3.69
C ARG A 190 4.38 -15.99 -4.26
N ILE A 191 3.17 -16.54 -4.21
CA ILE A 191 1.97 -15.82 -4.64
C ILE A 191 1.61 -14.65 -3.72
N ALA A 192 1.94 -14.73 -2.43
CA ALA A 192 1.72 -13.64 -1.47
C ALA A 192 2.48 -12.37 -1.88
N ASP A 193 3.77 -12.48 -2.22
CA ASP A 193 4.61 -11.33 -2.55
C ASP A 193 4.15 -10.63 -3.83
N LEU A 194 3.84 -11.40 -4.89
CA LEU A 194 3.28 -10.89 -6.14
C LEU A 194 1.95 -10.17 -5.92
N ALA A 195 1.05 -10.79 -5.15
CA ALA A 195 -0.27 -10.22 -4.85
C ALA A 195 -0.14 -8.90 -4.06
N ILE A 196 0.70 -8.87 -3.02
CA ILE A 196 1.01 -7.68 -2.22
C ILE A 196 1.64 -6.59 -3.10
N ALA A 197 2.59 -6.92 -3.97
CA ALA A 197 3.19 -5.99 -4.92
C ALA A 197 2.14 -5.38 -5.87
N SER A 198 1.20 -6.19 -6.38
CA SER A 198 0.13 -5.71 -7.27
C SER A 198 -0.78 -4.68 -6.61
N VAL A 199 -1.14 -4.88 -5.33
CA VAL A 199 -1.99 -3.96 -4.57
C VAL A 199 -1.21 -2.69 -4.18
N THR A 200 -0.01 -2.85 -3.61
CA THR A 200 0.79 -1.72 -3.10
C THR A 200 1.33 -0.82 -4.21
N LEU A 201 1.62 -1.36 -5.41
CA LEU A 201 2.06 -0.55 -6.54
C LEU A 201 0.98 0.43 -7.02
N LEU A 202 -0.30 0.05 -7.01
CA LEU A 202 -1.36 0.96 -7.45
C LEU A 202 -1.36 2.25 -6.62
N PHE A 203 -1.39 2.12 -5.29
CA PHE A 203 -1.39 3.27 -4.39
C PHE A 203 -0.13 4.13 -4.55
N ARG A 204 1.02 3.52 -4.80
CA ARG A 204 2.27 4.22 -5.16
C ARG A 204 2.14 5.01 -6.47
N LYS A 205 1.63 4.40 -7.55
CA LYS A 205 1.42 5.07 -8.86
C LYS A 205 0.35 6.16 -8.82
N LEU A 206 -0.67 6.02 -7.97
CA LEU A 206 -1.73 7.02 -7.79
C LEU A 206 -1.33 8.16 -6.83
N GLY A 207 -0.14 8.12 -6.23
CA GLY A 207 0.27 9.12 -5.23
C GLY A 207 -0.63 9.17 -3.99
N ILE A 208 -1.07 8.00 -3.52
CA ILE A 208 -1.90 7.86 -2.31
C ILE A 208 -1.10 7.12 -1.24
N ASP A 209 -0.77 7.80 -0.14
CA ASP A 209 -0.13 7.15 1.01
C ASP A 209 -1.09 6.20 1.74
N ARG A 210 -0.62 4.98 2.06
CA ARG A 210 -1.37 3.91 2.73
C ARG A 210 -0.42 3.05 3.54
N ARG A 211 -0.76 2.82 4.82
CA ARG A 211 -0.02 1.91 5.69
C ARG A 211 -0.43 0.47 5.44
N PHE A 212 0.49 -0.31 4.86
CA PHE A 212 0.36 -1.75 4.63
C PHE A 212 1.18 -2.55 5.64
N LEU A 213 0.66 -3.72 6.06
CA LEU A 213 1.34 -4.69 6.93
C LEU A 213 1.02 -6.12 6.48
N ARG A 214 1.81 -7.12 6.90
CA ARG A 214 1.47 -8.55 6.81
C ARG A 214 1.06 -9.10 8.17
N SER A 215 0.11 -10.04 8.21
CA SER A 215 -0.31 -10.68 9.47
C SER A 215 0.76 -11.63 10.01
N SER A 216 1.51 -12.30 9.12
CA SER A 216 2.67 -13.13 9.43
C SER A 216 3.76 -12.40 10.22
N GLU A 217 4.12 -11.19 9.77
CA GLU A 217 5.23 -10.39 10.31
C GLU A 217 4.83 -9.57 11.53
N ALA A 218 3.71 -8.83 11.44
CA ALA A 218 3.34 -7.83 12.45
C ALA A 218 2.50 -8.40 13.60
N PHE A 219 1.80 -9.53 13.40
CA PHE A 219 0.85 -10.08 14.38
C PHE A 219 0.94 -11.61 14.59
N PRO A 220 2.14 -12.23 14.68
CA PRO A 220 2.26 -13.69 14.87
C PRO A 220 1.63 -14.18 16.19
N ALA A 221 1.62 -13.34 17.24
CA ALA A 221 1.00 -13.66 18.53
C ALA A 221 -0.54 -13.78 18.49
N SER A 222 -1.20 -13.33 17.41
CA SER A 222 -2.65 -13.47 17.23
C SER A 222 -3.07 -14.79 16.58
N VAL A 223 -2.12 -15.66 16.22
CA VAL A 223 -2.42 -16.98 15.64
C VAL A 223 -3.09 -17.87 16.69
N GLY A 224 -4.30 -18.36 16.37
CA GLY A 224 -5.02 -19.35 17.19
C GLY A 224 -6.27 -18.83 17.91
N THR A 225 -6.48 -17.52 18.01
CA THR A 225 -7.64 -16.91 18.72
C THR A 225 -8.97 -16.98 17.94
N GLY A 226 -9.13 -17.99 17.07
CA GLY A 226 -10.29 -18.15 16.18
C GLY A 226 -10.36 -17.10 15.06
N ARG A 227 -11.40 -17.19 14.21
CA ARG A 227 -11.53 -16.27 13.06
C ARG A 227 -11.82 -14.83 13.50
N SER A 228 -12.84 -14.63 14.34
CA SER A 228 -13.26 -13.30 14.79
C SER A 228 -12.28 -12.69 15.80
N GLY A 229 -11.83 -13.49 16.79
CA GLY A 229 -10.87 -13.04 17.80
C GLY A 229 -9.58 -12.51 17.16
N ARG A 230 -8.99 -13.24 16.21
CA ARG A 230 -7.78 -12.77 15.51
C ARG A 230 -7.94 -11.42 14.82
N LEU A 231 -9.11 -11.12 14.27
CA LEU A 231 -9.41 -9.83 13.62
C LEU A 231 -9.57 -8.70 14.66
N ILE A 232 -10.21 -9.02 15.78
CA ILE A 232 -10.34 -8.12 16.95
C ILE A 232 -8.94 -7.82 17.54
N ASP A 233 -8.12 -8.84 17.75
CA ASP A 233 -6.77 -8.74 18.31
C ASP A 233 -5.85 -7.85 17.46
N ILE A 234 -5.83 -8.08 16.14
CA ILE A 234 -5.06 -7.26 15.19
C ILE A 234 -5.54 -5.80 15.18
N THR A 235 -6.87 -5.59 15.24
CA THR A 235 -7.46 -4.24 15.27
C THR A 235 -7.10 -3.50 16.56
N LYS A 236 -7.18 -4.17 17.72
CA LYS A 236 -6.74 -3.65 19.03
C LYS A 236 -5.25 -3.37 19.09
N ALA A 237 -4.42 -4.28 18.57
CA ALA A 237 -2.95 -4.14 18.54
C ALA A 237 -2.49 -2.96 17.67
N LEU A 238 -3.31 -2.52 16.71
CA LEU A 238 -3.11 -1.31 15.92
C LEU A 238 -3.61 -0.02 16.59
N GLY A 239 -4.20 -0.11 17.79
CA GLY A 239 -4.82 1.01 18.48
C GLY A 239 -6.14 1.48 17.85
N ALA A 240 -6.79 0.64 17.04
CA ALA A 240 -8.00 0.98 16.32
C ALA A 240 -9.27 0.39 16.96
N SER A 241 -10.41 1.04 16.75
CA SER A 241 -11.73 0.65 17.27
C SER A 241 -12.77 0.40 16.16
N ARG A 242 -12.35 0.23 14.90
CA ARG A 242 -13.21 -0.22 13.80
C ARG A 242 -12.47 -1.21 12.90
N TYR A 243 -13.14 -2.31 12.58
CA TYR A 243 -12.74 -3.26 11.57
C TYR A 243 -13.71 -3.17 10.37
N VAL A 244 -13.18 -3.16 9.14
CA VAL A 244 -13.98 -3.17 7.91
C VAL A 244 -13.66 -4.39 7.05
N ASN A 245 -14.72 -5.05 6.58
CA ASN A 245 -14.67 -6.26 5.75
C ASN A 245 -15.62 -6.11 4.54
N PRO A 246 -15.42 -6.78 3.40
CA PRO A 246 -16.40 -6.79 2.31
C PRO A 246 -17.76 -7.35 2.76
N ALA A 247 -18.86 -6.77 2.26
CA ALA A 247 -20.23 -7.19 2.60
C ALA A 247 -20.51 -8.67 2.25
N SER A 248 -19.83 -9.22 1.24
CA SER A 248 -19.91 -10.65 0.88
C SER A 248 -19.38 -11.61 1.96
N GLY A 249 -18.67 -11.11 2.98
CA GLY A 249 -18.25 -11.87 4.14
C GLY A 249 -19.10 -11.64 5.40
N ALA A 250 -20.22 -10.92 5.31
CA ALA A 250 -20.99 -10.51 6.50
C ALA A 250 -21.52 -11.70 7.32
N SER A 251 -21.95 -12.78 6.67
CA SER A 251 -22.42 -14.01 7.33
C SER A 251 -21.33 -14.83 8.02
N LEU A 252 -20.06 -14.41 7.96
CA LEU A 252 -18.94 -15.06 8.65
C LEU A 252 -18.68 -14.50 10.07
N TYR A 253 -19.38 -13.41 10.43
CA TYR A 253 -19.10 -12.61 11.62
C TYR A 253 -20.39 -12.18 12.33
N ASP A 254 -20.30 -12.02 13.64
CA ASP A 254 -21.36 -11.53 14.52
C ASP A 254 -21.01 -10.11 14.98
N LYS A 255 -21.91 -9.13 14.80
CA LYS A 255 -21.63 -7.73 15.21
C LYS A 255 -21.48 -7.57 16.73
N PRO A 256 -22.40 -8.09 17.58
CA PRO A 256 -22.26 -8.06 19.04
C PRO A 256 -20.90 -8.53 19.55
N ASN A 257 -20.38 -9.68 19.08
CA ASN A 257 -19.05 -10.19 19.49
C ASN A 257 -17.89 -9.17 19.27
N PHE A 258 -17.93 -8.42 18.18
CA PHE A 258 -16.97 -7.35 17.92
C PHE A 258 -17.24 -6.11 18.80
N GLU A 259 -18.51 -5.74 19.00
CA GLU A 259 -18.94 -4.58 19.79
C GLU A 259 -18.68 -4.76 21.31
N ASP A 260 -18.95 -5.94 21.87
CA ASP A 260 -18.56 -6.37 23.23
C ASP A 260 -17.04 -6.28 23.45
N ASN A 261 -16.29 -6.42 22.36
CA ASN A 261 -14.84 -6.27 22.35
C ASN A 261 -14.36 -4.83 22.12
N GLY A 262 -15.25 -3.85 21.97
CA GLY A 262 -14.90 -2.45 21.70
C GLY A 262 -14.45 -2.17 20.25
N VAL A 263 -14.79 -3.05 19.30
CA VAL A 263 -14.47 -2.89 17.87
C VAL A 263 -15.77 -2.77 17.09
N ALA A 264 -16.01 -1.63 16.44
CA ALA A 264 -17.13 -1.50 15.52
C ALA A 264 -16.88 -2.35 14.25
N LEU A 265 -17.77 -3.31 13.95
CA LEU A 265 -17.72 -4.10 12.72
C LEU A 265 -18.54 -3.41 11.62
N SER A 266 -17.86 -3.02 10.53
CA SER A 266 -18.46 -2.41 9.36
C SER A 266 -18.29 -3.24 8.09
N PHE A 267 -19.25 -3.12 7.18
CA PHE A 267 -19.26 -3.84 5.91
C PHE A 267 -19.18 -2.91 4.70
N LEU A 268 -18.23 -3.18 3.80
CA LEU A 268 -18.03 -2.41 2.58
C LEU A 268 -18.76 -3.06 1.40
N GLN A 269 -19.66 -2.29 0.78
CA GLN A 269 -20.32 -2.61 -0.48
C GLN A 269 -19.72 -1.73 -1.60
N PRO A 270 -18.95 -2.28 -2.56
CA PRO A 270 -18.49 -1.51 -3.71
C PRO A 270 -19.66 -1.16 -4.64
N LEU A 271 -19.57 -0.01 -5.31
CA LEU A 271 -20.60 0.43 -6.28
C LEU A 271 -20.27 0.02 -7.73
N LEU A 272 -19.00 -0.22 -8.04
CA LEU A 272 -18.51 -0.63 -9.37
C LEU A 272 -19.10 0.21 -10.53
N PRO A 273 -18.84 1.53 -10.57
CA PRO A 273 -19.38 2.41 -11.61
C PRO A 273 -18.93 1.97 -13.01
N GLU A 274 -19.82 2.17 -13.99
CA GLU A 274 -19.59 1.80 -15.39
C GLU A 274 -18.59 2.75 -16.07
N TYR A 275 -17.86 2.23 -17.06
CA TYR A 275 -16.94 3.01 -17.89
C TYR A 275 -16.82 2.39 -19.28
N ARG A 276 -16.32 3.17 -20.25
CA ARG A 276 -16.25 2.77 -21.65
C ARG A 276 -15.12 1.77 -21.90
N GLN A 277 -15.47 0.49 -21.89
CA GLN A 277 -14.60 -0.62 -22.30
C GLN A 277 -14.40 -0.66 -23.82
N VAL A 278 -13.34 -1.35 -24.29
CA VAL A 278 -13.07 -1.55 -25.72
C VAL A 278 -14.00 -2.58 -26.36
N GLY A 279 -14.45 -2.27 -27.58
CA GLY A 279 -15.34 -3.13 -28.37
C GLY A 279 -16.81 -2.67 -28.36
N PRO A 280 -17.71 -3.47 -28.96
CA PRO A 280 -19.14 -3.15 -29.09
C PRO A 280 -20.03 -3.82 -28.03
N ALA A 281 -19.45 -4.50 -27.03
CA ALA A 281 -20.18 -5.26 -26.03
C ALA A 281 -20.73 -4.37 -24.91
N GLU A 282 -21.71 -4.90 -24.17
CA GLU A 282 -22.18 -4.32 -22.90
C GLU A 282 -21.05 -4.28 -21.86
N PHE A 283 -21.17 -3.38 -20.88
CA PHE A 283 -20.17 -3.23 -19.83
C PHE A 283 -20.02 -4.51 -18.98
N VAL A 284 -18.77 -4.93 -18.78
CA VAL A 284 -18.40 -6.12 -18.02
C VAL A 284 -17.87 -5.70 -16.64
N PRO A 285 -18.71 -5.70 -15.59
CA PRO A 285 -18.30 -5.29 -14.24
C PRO A 285 -17.39 -6.31 -13.55
N GLY A 286 -16.63 -5.84 -12.56
CA GLY A 286 -15.89 -6.72 -11.63
C GLY A 286 -14.65 -7.41 -12.22
N LEU A 287 -14.14 -6.93 -13.36
CA LEU A 287 -12.82 -7.31 -13.88
C LEU A 287 -11.68 -6.82 -12.97
N SER A 288 -10.46 -7.31 -13.24
CA SER A 288 -9.24 -6.86 -12.56
C SER A 288 -8.98 -5.36 -12.74
N ILE A 289 -8.25 -4.77 -11.79
CA ILE A 289 -7.80 -3.37 -11.86
C ILE A 289 -7.05 -3.03 -13.15
N ILE A 290 -6.43 -4.02 -13.82
CA ILE A 290 -5.82 -3.84 -15.13
C ILE A 290 -6.84 -3.31 -16.14
N ASP A 291 -8.06 -3.87 -16.19
CA ASP A 291 -9.12 -3.38 -17.10
C ASP A 291 -9.50 -1.93 -16.81
N VAL A 292 -9.61 -1.57 -15.52
CA VAL A 292 -9.90 -0.20 -15.09
C VAL A 292 -8.80 0.76 -15.57
N LEU A 293 -7.53 0.38 -15.41
CA LEU A 293 -6.37 1.21 -15.78
C LEU A 293 -6.14 1.31 -17.29
N MET A 294 -6.62 0.36 -18.09
CA MET A 294 -6.56 0.43 -19.56
C MET A 294 -7.62 1.42 -20.12
N HIS A 295 -8.72 1.62 -19.40
CA HIS A 295 -9.88 2.38 -19.86
C HIS A 295 -10.09 3.75 -19.20
N ASN A 296 -9.43 4.05 -18.07
CA ASN A 296 -9.67 5.27 -17.29
C ASN A 296 -8.38 6.00 -16.93
N ASP A 297 -8.46 7.34 -16.87
CA ASP A 297 -7.36 8.19 -16.39
C ASP A 297 -7.14 8.08 -14.87
N HIS A 298 -6.02 8.65 -14.43
CA HIS A 298 -5.59 8.69 -13.03
C HIS A 298 -6.65 9.22 -12.06
N ASP A 299 -7.38 10.28 -12.42
CA ASP A 299 -8.32 10.93 -11.51
C ASP A 299 -9.66 10.19 -11.48
N SER A 300 -10.10 9.65 -12.61
CA SER A 300 -11.22 8.71 -12.72
C SER A 300 -10.98 7.46 -11.86
N VAL A 301 -9.78 6.87 -11.93
CA VAL A 301 -9.40 5.73 -11.06
C VAL A 301 -9.45 6.13 -9.58
N ARG A 302 -8.96 7.31 -9.20
CA ARG A 302 -9.02 7.82 -7.81
C ARG A 302 -10.45 8.06 -7.30
N GLN A 303 -11.36 8.52 -8.17
CA GLN A 303 -12.79 8.62 -7.85
C GLN A 303 -13.43 7.24 -7.70
N MET A 304 -13.12 6.30 -8.60
CA MET A 304 -13.58 4.90 -8.52
C MET A 304 -13.12 4.19 -7.25
N LEU A 305 -11.89 4.45 -6.76
CA LEU A 305 -11.42 3.90 -5.47
C LEU A 305 -12.31 4.34 -4.29
N SER A 306 -12.98 5.49 -4.39
CA SER A 306 -13.86 6.03 -3.35
C SER A 306 -15.34 5.67 -3.57
N SER A 307 -15.67 4.90 -4.61
CA SER A 307 -17.04 4.55 -5.00
C SER A 307 -17.56 3.30 -4.27
N TYR A 308 -17.85 3.45 -2.98
CA TYR A 308 -18.38 2.39 -2.11
C TYR A 308 -19.39 2.95 -1.08
N ARG A 309 -20.09 2.05 -0.39
CA ARG A 309 -20.90 2.35 0.81
C ARG A 309 -20.37 1.54 2.00
N LEU A 310 -20.52 2.08 3.21
CA LEU A 310 -20.25 1.41 4.47
C LEU A 310 -21.56 1.12 5.21
N GLN A 311 -21.62 -0.04 5.86
CA GLN A 311 -22.71 -0.59 6.68
C GLN A 311 -22.17 -1.16 8.01
#